data_AF-A0A7Y5PHI4-F1
#
_entry.id   AF-A0A7Y5PHI4-F1
#
_cell.length_a   1.000
_cell.length_b   1.000
_cell.length_c   1.000
_cell.angle_alpha   90.00
_cell.angle_beta   90.00
_cell.angle_gamma   90.00
#
_symmetry.space_group_name_H-M   'P 1'
#
loop_
_entity.id
_entity.type
_entity.pdbx_description
1 polymer ?
#
loop_
_entity_poly.entity_id
_entity_poly.type
_entity_poly.pdbx_seq_one_letter_code
_entity_poly.pdbx_strand_id
1 'polypeptide(L)'
;MKFPVPHDVKAKTIPGTEGWERMYPYQYQFVTDDPVRNQYEKEMFWFYDGLHYPEPLYPFDTIWDEAWYLALSQYNNRIFMVPPVRGVDHRIINGYVYISPVPVKDPEEIGSRVPHFMERAGHYYKNWDDLEAKWKVKMEATIRELEKLEIPRLADMEDISVVTGALGESKGYHLLKNYDDLINLGIKCWQYHFEFLNLGYAAYVFFLDFVQKLFPSIPAQRVTQMISGIDVIMYQPDEELKKLAHLAVELHVDEIVNSSPEWTVVEAALKNSPRGTQWLTSLSLSREPWFNVSTGTGWFHHDRSWNDAMNIPLTGIQTYVQKIRKGESIERPMEQVRAERDRITAEYRGLIEKDEDRKQFDELLGCAKTVFPYVENHLFYVEHWFHSVFWNKMREVAAVMKEHGVIADVEDVWLMRRDEIKQALWDIVTAWATGVTPRGTQTWPKEVEWRKGVMAKFKEWNAPPAIGTAPEVIQEPFTIVLWGVTNKSLADWAAVQEVKDPDSITELKGFAGSPGVIEGRARVCRTVGEVGQLQQGEILVAPTTSPSWAPAFAKIGACVTDVGGVMSHAAIVCREYGMPAVVGTGHATKIIKTGMLLRVDGSTGAITIAR
;
A
#
# COMPACT_ATOMS: atom_id res chain seq x y z
N MET A 1 5.95 4.41 -29.24
CA MET A 1 6.99 3.51 -28.67
C MET A 1 6.44 2.09 -28.65
N LYS A 2 7.25 1.05 -28.91
CA LYS A 2 6.77 -0.35 -28.96
C LYS A 2 7.31 -1.13 -27.77
N PHE A 3 6.43 -1.51 -26.85
CA PHE A 3 6.70 -2.49 -25.79
C PHE A 3 6.44 -3.91 -26.31
N PRO A 4 6.81 -4.97 -25.57
CA PRO A 4 6.47 -6.35 -25.94
C PRO A 4 4.97 -6.52 -26.22
N VAL A 5 4.62 -7.39 -27.17
CA VAL A 5 3.21 -7.66 -27.49
C VAL A 5 2.60 -8.51 -26.36
N PRO A 6 1.38 -8.21 -25.88
CA PRO A 6 0.74 -8.92 -24.75
C PRO A 6 0.73 -10.45 -24.86
N HIS A 7 0.58 -10.95 -26.09
CA HIS A 7 0.53 -12.37 -26.42
C HIS A 7 1.86 -12.96 -26.88
N ASP A 8 2.78 -12.11 -27.34
CA ASP A 8 4.09 -12.49 -27.89
C ASP A 8 5.22 -12.19 -26.90
N VAL A 9 4.94 -12.32 -25.59
CA VAL A 9 5.99 -12.39 -24.59
C VAL A 9 6.68 -13.76 -24.76
N LYS A 10 7.42 -13.97 -25.85
CA LYS A 10 8.16 -15.21 -26.18
C LYS A 10 9.23 -15.52 -25.11
N ALA A 11 8.79 -15.90 -23.91
CA ALA A 11 9.51 -16.43 -22.74
C ALA A 11 8.55 -16.63 -21.54
N LYS A 12 7.19 -16.52 -21.70
CA LYS A 12 6.21 -16.49 -20.59
C LYS A 12 6.38 -17.59 -19.57
N THR A 13 6.91 -18.74 -19.95
CA THR A 13 7.22 -19.81 -19.01
C THR A 13 8.71 -19.79 -18.74
N ILE A 14 9.08 -19.37 -17.53
CA ILE A 14 10.45 -19.55 -17.03
C ILE A 14 10.68 -21.07 -16.98
N PRO A 15 11.78 -21.61 -17.52
CA PRO A 15 11.99 -23.06 -17.54
C PRO A 15 11.78 -23.69 -16.15
N GLY A 16 10.91 -24.69 -16.07
CA GLY A 16 10.50 -25.34 -14.81
C GLY A 16 9.41 -24.60 -14.04
N THR A 17 8.63 -23.71 -14.68
CA THR A 17 7.37 -23.15 -14.16
C THR A 17 6.17 -23.56 -15.01
N GLU A 18 6.25 -24.65 -15.77
CA GLU A 18 5.20 -25.08 -16.69
C GLU A 18 3.86 -25.30 -15.97
N GLY A 19 2.81 -24.63 -16.46
CA GLY A 19 1.47 -24.66 -15.87
C GLY A 19 1.26 -23.72 -14.68
N TRP A 20 2.15 -22.75 -14.44
CA TRP A 20 2.00 -21.70 -13.42
C TRP A 20 0.70 -20.92 -13.55
N GLU A 21 0.09 -20.88 -14.74
CA GLU A 21 -1.15 -20.18 -15.00
C GLU A 21 -2.29 -20.65 -14.08
N ARG A 22 -2.26 -21.91 -13.63
CA ARG A 22 -3.23 -22.46 -12.66
C ARG A 22 -3.08 -21.88 -11.25
N MET A 23 -1.99 -21.22 -10.93
CA MET A 23 -1.82 -20.54 -9.64
C MET A 23 -2.77 -19.35 -9.49
N TYR A 24 -3.31 -18.83 -10.60
CA TYR A 24 -4.15 -17.64 -10.64
C TYR A 24 -5.49 -17.92 -11.32
N PRO A 25 -6.54 -17.14 -11.03
CA PRO A 25 -7.83 -17.27 -11.70
C PRO A 25 -7.73 -17.04 -13.22
N TYR A 26 -8.59 -17.72 -14.00
CA TYR A 26 -8.53 -17.66 -15.47
C TYR A 26 -8.69 -16.23 -16.04
N GLN A 27 -9.40 -15.36 -15.35
CA GLN A 27 -9.60 -13.96 -15.76
C GLN A 27 -8.32 -13.11 -15.65
N TYR A 28 -7.28 -13.58 -14.96
CA TYR A 28 -5.98 -12.91 -14.88
C TYR A 28 -5.07 -13.20 -16.08
N GLN A 29 -5.35 -14.25 -16.85
CA GLN A 29 -4.43 -14.72 -17.89
C GLN A 29 -4.56 -13.91 -19.18
N PHE A 30 -3.46 -13.59 -19.85
CA PHE A 30 -3.52 -13.19 -21.26
C PHE A 30 -3.83 -14.42 -22.11
N VAL A 31 -4.83 -14.35 -22.99
CA VAL A 31 -5.32 -15.53 -23.72
C VAL A 31 -5.41 -15.31 -25.23
N THR A 32 -5.09 -16.37 -25.99
CA THR A 32 -5.13 -16.34 -27.46
C THR A 32 -6.26 -17.15 -28.07
N ASP A 33 -6.90 -18.01 -27.27
CA ASP A 33 -7.98 -18.92 -27.67
C ASP A 33 -9.37 -18.25 -27.71
N ASP A 34 -9.53 -17.08 -27.07
CA ASP A 34 -10.68 -16.19 -27.23
C ASP A 34 -10.37 -15.03 -28.20
N PRO A 35 -10.95 -14.99 -29.43
CA PRO A 35 -10.66 -13.96 -30.41
C PRO A 35 -11.01 -12.53 -29.95
N VAL A 36 -12.10 -12.37 -29.20
CA VAL A 36 -12.57 -11.05 -28.74
C VAL A 36 -11.62 -10.52 -27.67
N ARG A 37 -11.29 -11.35 -26.69
CA ARG A 37 -10.36 -10.99 -25.61
C ARG A 37 -8.94 -10.79 -26.14
N ASN A 38 -8.48 -11.62 -27.07
CA ASN A 38 -7.17 -11.49 -27.71
C ASN A 38 -7.04 -10.15 -28.45
N GLN A 39 -8.07 -9.76 -29.23
CA GLN A 39 -8.10 -8.48 -29.91
C GLN A 39 -8.08 -7.31 -28.91
N TYR A 40 -8.96 -7.35 -27.90
CA TYR A 40 -9.00 -6.33 -26.86
C TYR A 40 -7.63 -6.18 -26.17
N GLU A 41 -7.01 -7.27 -25.74
CA GLU A 41 -5.71 -7.24 -25.07
C GLU A 41 -4.60 -6.65 -25.94
N LYS A 42 -4.63 -6.85 -27.27
CA LYS A 42 -3.68 -6.24 -28.22
C LYS A 42 -3.87 -4.74 -28.42
N GLU A 43 -5.10 -4.25 -28.30
CA GLU A 43 -5.43 -2.84 -28.48
C GLU A 43 -5.15 -2.00 -27.23
N MET A 44 -5.09 -2.62 -26.06
CA MET A 44 -4.87 -1.94 -24.78
C MET A 44 -3.38 -1.75 -24.47
N PHE A 45 -3.11 -0.72 -23.67
CA PHE A 45 -1.80 -0.45 -23.08
C PHE A 45 -1.78 -0.95 -21.64
N TRP A 46 -0.92 -1.91 -21.35
CA TRP A 46 -0.80 -2.53 -20.04
C TRP A 46 0.49 -2.07 -19.39
N PHE A 47 0.43 -1.51 -18.19
CA PHE A 47 1.63 -1.16 -17.43
C PHE A 47 1.72 -1.98 -16.15
N TYR A 48 2.95 -2.27 -15.75
CA TYR A 48 3.23 -3.03 -14.54
C TYR A 48 2.79 -2.21 -13.32
N ASP A 49 1.91 -2.78 -12.50
CA ASP A 49 1.45 -2.16 -11.27
C ASP A 49 2.44 -2.40 -10.12
N GLY A 50 3.67 -1.94 -10.30
CA GLY A 50 4.71 -2.03 -9.28
C GLY A 50 4.40 -1.19 -8.04
N LEU A 51 3.42 -0.27 -8.10
CA LEU A 51 3.01 0.58 -6.96
C LEU A 51 2.38 -0.25 -5.87
N HIS A 52 1.48 -1.14 -6.25
CA HIS A 52 0.81 -2.05 -5.31
C HIS A 52 1.53 -3.41 -5.25
N TYR A 53 2.07 -3.88 -6.38
CA TYR A 53 2.64 -5.22 -6.53
C TYR A 53 4.09 -5.21 -7.04
N PRO A 54 5.07 -4.69 -6.27
CA PRO A 54 6.47 -4.64 -6.67
C PRO A 54 7.15 -6.02 -6.75
N GLU A 55 6.53 -7.06 -6.21
CA GLU A 55 7.02 -8.43 -6.15
C GLU A 55 6.01 -9.40 -6.79
N PRO A 56 6.42 -10.63 -7.19
CA PRO A 56 5.48 -11.63 -7.68
C PRO A 56 4.39 -11.91 -6.64
N LEU A 57 3.14 -11.78 -7.06
CA LEU A 57 1.97 -11.91 -6.22
C LEU A 57 1.74 -13.38 -5.83
N TYR A 58 1.59 -13.64 -4.54
CA TYR A 58 1.23 -14.96 -4.06
C TYR A 58 -0.22 -15.29 -4.46
N PRO A 59 -0.56 -16.56 -4.73
CA PRO A 59 -1.92 -16.98 -5.09
C PRO A 59 -3.03 -16.49 -4.14
N PHE A 60 -2.76 -16.40 -2.84
CA PHE A 60 -3.75 -15.87 -1.90
C PHE A 60 -3.81 -14.33 -1.91
N ASP A 61 -2.67 -13.67 -2.10
CA ASP A 61 -2.56 -12.20 -2.09
C ASP A 61 -3.34 -11.53 -3.23
N THR A 62 -3.74 -12.30 -4.26
CA THR A 62 -4.72 -11.83 -5.26
C THR A 62 -6.04 -11.38 -4.63
N ILE A 63 -6.33 -11.73 -3.36
CA ILE A 63 -7.54 -11.26 -2.67
C ILE A 63 -7.65 -9.72 -2.66
N TRP A 64 -6.54 -9.01 -2.48
CA TRP A 64 -6.56 -7.55 -2.58
C TRP A 64 -6.75 -7.11 -4.01
N ASP A 65 -6.02 -7.72 -4.94
CA ASP A 65 -6.14 -7.40 -6.35
C ASP A 65 -7.58 -7.55 -6.87
N GLU A 66 -8.24 -8.66 -6.53
CA GLU A 66 -9.65 -8.89 -6.83
C GLU A 66 -10.58 -7.87 -6.17
N ALA A 67 -10.32 -7.50 -4.92
CA ALA A 67 -11.20 -6.62 -4.15
C ALA A 67 -11.09 -5.16 -4.60
N TRP A 68 -9.89 -4.63 -4.78
CA TRP A 68 -9.67 -3.23 -5.14
C TRP A 68 -10.08 -2.95 -6.58
N TYR A 69 -9.70 -3.80 -7.55
CA TYR A 69 -10.08 -3.65 -8.96
C TYR A 69 -11.60 -3.66 -9.14
N LEU A 70 -12.28 -4.58 -8.43
CA LEU A 70 -13.74 -4.72 -8.47
C LEU A 70 -14.41 -3.45 -7.92
N ALA A 71 -14.01 -3.04 -6.72
CA ALA A 71 -14.61 -1.88 -6.05
C ALA A 71 -14.35 -0.59 -6.84
N LEU A 72 -13.10 -0.33 -7.24
CA LEU A 72 -12.73 0.82 -8.08
C LEU A 72 -13.63 0.91 -9.31
N SER A 73 -13.73 -0.19 -10.06
CA SER A 73 -14.45 -0.22 -11.34
C SER A 73 -15.96 -0.10 -11.16
N GLN A 74 -16.53 -0.63 -10.07
CA GLN A 74 -17.93 -0.42 -9.72
C GLN A 74 -18.19 1.03 -9.36
N TYR A 75 -17.32 1.64 -8.55
CA TYR A 75 -17.48 3.04 -8.17
C TYR A 75 -17.34 3.99 -9.37
N ASN A 76 -16.40 3.74 -10.26
CA ASN A 76 -16.22 4.54 -11.47
C ASN A 76 -17.36 4.34 -12.49
N ASN A 77 -17.71 3.10 -12.82
CA ASN A 77 -18.63 2.83 -13.92
C ASN A 77 -20.11 2.81 -13.53
N ARG A 78 -20.44 2.42 -12.29
CA ARG A 78 -21.83 2.12 -11.89
C ARG A 78 -22.37 3.03 -10.80
N ILE A 79 -21.49 3.57 -9.95
CA ILE A 79 -21.90 4.43 -8.82
C ILE A 79 -21.73 5.89 -9.17
N PHE A 80 -20.51 6.39 -9.36
CA PHE A 80 -20.28 7.80 -9.65
C PHE A 80 -20.40 8.13 -11.13
N MET A 81 -20.36 7.15 -12.04
CA MET A 81 -20.44 7.40 -13.49
C MET A 81 -19.33 8.34 -13.99
N VAL A 82 -18.08 8.13 -13.54
CA VAL A 82 -16.93 8.96 -13.91
C VAL A 82 -16.87 9.11 -15.44
N PRO A 83 -16.82 10.33 -16.03
CA PRO A 83 -17.11 10.50 -17.45
C PRO A 83 -16.12 9.83 -18.42
N PRO A 84 -14.79 10.03 -18.29
CA PRO A 84 -13.84 9.53 -19.30
C PRO A 84 -13.43 8.07 -19.13
N VAL A 85 -13.73 7.43 -18.00
CA VAL A 85 -13.18 6.11 -17.64
C VAL A 85 -14.21 5.23 -16.95
N ARG A 86 -14.24 3.94 -17.30
CA ARG A 86 -15.09 2.93 -16.67
C ARG A 86 -14.44 2.35 -15.43
N GLY A 87 -13.14 2.12 -15.46
CA GLY A 87 -12.40 1.51 -14.37
C GLY A 87 -11.01 1.15 -14.85
N VAL A 88 -10.42 0.16 -14.21
CA VAL A 88 -9.16 -0.47 -14.60
C VAL A 88 -9.46 -1.91 -14.99
N ASP A 89 -8.63 -2.54 -15.81
CA ASP A 89 -8.57 -3.97 -16.10
C ASP A 89 -7.17 -4.49 -15.79
N HIS A 90 -7.04 -5.78 -15.49
CA HIS A 90 -5.79 -6.36 -15.00
C HIS A 90 -5.44 -7.70 -15.64
N ARG A 91 -4.16 -8.01 -15.74
CA ARG A 91 -3.64 -9.32 -16.16
C ARG A 91 -2.37 -9.65 -15.40
N ILE A 92 -1.98 -10.92 -15.40
CA ILE A 92 -0.77 -11.37 -14.73
C ILE A 92 0.19 -12.07 -15.68
N ILE A 93 1.48 -11.84 -15.48
CA ILE A 93 2.56 -12.56 -16.17
C ILE A 93 3.62 -12.90 -15.13
N ASN A 94 3.90 -14.18 -14.92
CA ASN A 94 4.91 -14.66 -13.98
C ASN A 94 4.75 -14.06 -12.57
N GLY A 95 3.51 -13.97 -12.08
CA GLY A 95 3.18 -13.37 -10.80
C GLY A 95 3.14 -11.84 -10.76
N TYR A 96 3.53 -11.14 -11.83
CA TYR A 96 3.49 -9.68 -11.88
C TYR A 96 2.19 -9.16 -12.50
N VAL A 97 1.53 -8.26 -11.80
CA VAL A 97 0.23 -7.68 -12.19
C VAL A 97 0.44 -6.50 -13.13
N TYR A 98 -0.26 -6.54 -14.26
CA TYR A 98 -0.32 -5.48 -15.25
C TYR A 98 -1.72 -4.92 -15.28
N ILE A 99 -1.83 -3.60 -15.24
CA ILE A 99 -3.13 -2.92 -15.27
C ILE A 99 -3.27 -2.03 -16.51
N SER A 100 -4.52 -1.80 -16.90
CA SER A 100 -4.90 -0.93 -18.02
C SER A 100 -6.18 -0.19 -17.68
N PRO A 101 -6.21 1.15 -17.66
CA PRO A 101 -7.45 1.91 -17.59
C PRO A 101 -8.38 1.53 -18.75
N VAL A 102 -9.68 1.47 -18.48
CA VAL A 102 -10.72 1.15 -19.47
C VAL A 102 -11.44 2.45 -19.84
N PRO A 103 -11.05 3.14 -20.93
CA PRO A 103 -11.63 4.42 -21.28
C PRO A 103 -13.04 4.27 -21.85
N VAL A 104 -13.82 5.35 -21.73
CA VAL A 104 -15.01 5.56 -22.54
C VAL A 104 -14.56 6.18 -23.86
N LYS A 105 -14.74 5.47 -24.97
CA LYS A 105 -14.23 5.90 -26.28
C LYS A 105 -15.19 6.84 -27.03
N ASP A 106 -16.48 6.75 -26.75
CA ASP A 106 -17.52 7.52 -27.44
C ASP A 106 -17.72 8.89 -26.75
N PRO A 107 -17.46 10.02 -27.44
CA PRO A 107 -17.69 11.35 -26.89
C PRO A 107 -19.14 11.62 -26.48
N GLU A 108 -20.13 11.02 -27.15
CA GLU A 108 -21.54 11.18 -26.77
C GLU A 108 -21.84 10.51 -25.42
N GLU A 109 -21.30 9.30 -25.20
CA GLU A 109 -21.39 8.61 -23.91
C GLU A 109 -20.67 9.39 -22.81
N ILE A 110 -19.47 9.94 -23.07
CA ILE A 110 -18.78 10.80 -22.10
C ILE A 110 -19.69 11.97 -21.71
N GLY A 111 -20.29 12.65 -22.70
CA GLY A 111 -21.21 13.77 -22.48
C GLY A 111 -22.43 13.38 -21.64
N SER A 112 -23.03 12.22 -21.90
CA SER A 112 -24.20 11.75 -21.14
C SER A 112 -23.87 11.35 -19.68
N ARG A 113 -22.62 11.00 -19.38
CA ARG A 113 -22.17 10.64 -18.02
C ARG A 113 -21.94 11.85 -17.12
N VAL A 114 -21.58 13.01 -17.69
CA VAL A 114 -21.30 14.26 -16.95
C VAL A 114 -22.41 14.65 -15.96
N PRO A 115 -23.70 14.77 -16.34
CA PRO A 115 -24.75 15.18 -15.41
C PRO A 115 -24.89 14.21 -14.23
N HIS A 116 -24.77 12.90 -14.47
CA HIS A 116 -24.81 11.89 -13.41
C HIS A 116 -23.63 11.99 -12.45
N PHE A 117 -22.41 12.19 -12.97
CA PHE A 117 -21.23 12.39 -12.13
C PHE A 117 -21.34 13.66 -11.30
N MET A 118 -21.77 14.77 -11.91
CA MET A 118 -21.94 16.05 -11.20
C MET A 118 -22.98 15.97 -10.08
N GLU A 119 -24.12 15.30 -10.31
CA GLU A 119 -25.13 15.09 -9.28
C GLU A 119 -24.58 14.28 -8.10
N ARG A 120 -23.94 13.14 -8.40
CA ARG A 120 -23.53 12.16 -7.37
C ARG A 120 -22.27 12.57 -6.63
N ALA A 121 -21.21 12.96 -7.35
CA ALA A 121 -20.00 13.49 -6.73
C ALA A 121 -20.27 14.83 -6.04
N GLY A 122 -21.10 15.68 -6.65
CA GLY A 122 -21.52 16.95 -6.05
C GLY A 122 -22.30 16.78 -4.75
N HIS A 123 -23.10 15.72 -4.60
CA HIS A 123 -23.71 15.37 -3.31
C HIS A 123 -22.65 15.05 -2.25
N TYR A 124 -21.64 14.25 -2.60
CA TYR A 124 -20.55 13.91 -1.67
C TYR A 124 -19.74 15.15 -1.27
N TYR A 125 -19.27 15.95 -2.23
CA TYR A 125 -18.48 17.15 -1.91
C TYR A 125 -19.22 18.16 -1.03
N LYS A 126 -20.55 18.29 -1.17
CA LYS A 126 -21.37 19.18 -0.33
C LYS A 126 -21.59 18.67 1.10
N ASN A 127 -21.50 17.37 1.31
CA ASN A 127 -21.83 16.71 2.59
C ASN A 127 -20.64 15.89 3.11
N TRP A 128 -19.41 16.27 2.75
CA TRP A 128 -18.22 15.45 2.92
C TRP A 128 -18.02 15.01 4.37
N ASP A 129 -17.97 15.96 5.30
CA ASP A 129 -17.70 15.70 6.72
C ASP A 129 -18.75 14.76 7.35
N ASP A 130 -20.03 14.98 7.05
CA ASP A 130 -21.13 14.15 7.56
C ASP A 130 -21.09 12.72 7.00
N LEU A 131 -20.73 12.57 5.72
CA LEU A 131 -20.61 11.27 5.08
C LEU A 131 -19.33 10.55 5.55
N GLU A 132 -18.21 11.25 5.69
CA GLU A 132 -16.95 10.72 6.22
C GLU A 132 -17.13 10.22 7.66
N ALA A 133 -17.85 10.97 8.50
CA ALA A 133 -18.17 10.54 9.85
C ALA A 133 -18.97 9.22 9.87
N LYS A 134 -19.94 9.06 8.96
CA LYS A 134 -20.68 7.79 8.79
C LYS A 134 -19.78 6.68 8.25
N TRP A 135 -18.88 7.01 7.34
CA TRP A 135 -17.90 6.08 6.80
C TRP A 135 -16.98 5.52 7.88
N LYS A 136 -16.49 6.39 8.77
CA LYS A 136 -15.65 5.98 9.89
C LYS A 136 -16.36 4.99 10.80
N VAL A 137 -17.61 5.28 11.17
CA VAL A 137 -18.42 4.38 12.03
C VAL A 137 -18.59 3.00 11.41
N LYS A 138 -18.93 2.90 10.12
CA LYS A 138 -19.11 1.59 9.46
C LYS A 138 -17.79 0.88 9.19
N MET A 139 -16.70 1.60 8.96
CA MET A 139 -15.37 1.03 8.79
C MET A 139 -14.85 0.45 10.11
N GLU A 140 -14.94 1.20 11.21
CA GLU A 140 -14.60 0.71 12.55
C GLU A 140 -15.46 -0.49 12.95
N ALA A 141 -16.77 -0.46 12.69
CA ALA A 141 -17.65 -1.60 12.95
C ALA A 141 -17.22 -2.86 12.17
N THR A 142 -16.79 -2.70 10.91
CA THR A 142 -16.31 -3.81 10.07
C THR A 142 -14.98 -4.39 10.61
N ILE A 143 -14.08 -3.54 11.10
CA ILE A 143 -12.84 -3.99 11.77
C ILE A 143 -13.19 -4.74 13.06
N ARG A 144 -14.08 -4.21 13.89
CA ARG A 144 -14.51 -4.88 15.13
C ARG A 144 -15.22 -6.21 14.87
N GLU A 145 -15.95 -6.32 13.76
CA GLU A 145 -16.56 -7.57 13.31
C GLU A 145 -15.48 -8.60 12.94
N LEU A 146 -14.45 -8.18 12.20
CA LEU A 146 -13.30 -9.02 11.87
C LEU A 146 -12.50 -9.47 13.10
N GLU A 147 -12.24 -8.57 14.04
CA GLU A 147 -11.51 -8.88 15.29
C GLU A 147 -12.24 -9.94 16.13
N LYS A 148 -13.58 -9.88 16.17
CA LYS A 148 -14.44 -10.83 16.87
C LYS A 148 -14.62 -12.16 16.14
N LEU A 149 -14.21 -12.25 14.87
CA LEU A 149 -14.36 -13.47 14.10
C LEU A 149 -13.48 -14.57 14.70
N GLU A 150 -14.09 -15.68 15.09
CA GLU A 150 -13.36 -16.82 15.67
C GLU A 150 -13.12 -17.89 14.62
N ILE A 151 -11.89 -18.37 14.47
CA ILE A 151 -11.57 -19.52 13.62
C ILE A 151 -11.50 -20.76 14.52
N PRO A 152 -12.54 -21.61 14.55
CA PRO A 152 -12.60 -22.70 15.51
C PRO A 152 -11.63 -23.84 15.16
N ARG A 153 -11.03 -24.41 16.20
CA ARG A 153 -10.27 -25.65 16.16
C ARG A 153 -11.22 -26.85 16.19
N LEU A 154 -10.93 -27.90 15.42
CA LEU A 154 -11.74 -29.12 15.37
C LEU A 154 -11.22 -30.13 16.41
N ALA A 155 -11.86 -30.18 17.58
CA ALA A 155 -11.59 -31.20 18.59
C ALA A 155 -12.21 -32.55 18.20
N ASP A 156 -11.74 -33.68 18.74
CA ASP A 156 -12.28 -35.01 18.46
C ASP A 156 -13.79 -35.14 18.72
N MET A 157 -14.30 -34.36 19.68
CA MET A 157 -15.72 -34.31 20.04
C MET A 157 -16.13 -32.86 20.30
N GLU A 158 -17.37 -32.53 19.93
CA GLU A 158 -17.97 -31.26 20.30
C GLU A 158 -18.17 -31.13 21.81
N ASP A 159 -18.20 -29.89 22.30
CA ASP A 159 -18.55 -29.64 23.70
C ASP A 159 -19.99 -30.09 23.97
N ILE A 160 -20.25 -30.63 25.16
CA ILE A 160 -21.56 -31.15 25.55
C ILE A 160 -22.67 -30.08 25.48
N SER A 161 -22.31 -28.79 25.57
CA SER A 161 -23.23 -27.66 25.41
C SER A 161 -23.92 -27.63 24.04
N VAL A 162 -23.33 -28.17 22.98
CA VAL A 162 -24.00 -28.30 21.66
C VAL A 162 -25.28 -29.12 21.79
N VAL A 163 -25.27 -30.15 22.65
CA VAL A 163 -26.41 -31.02 22.94
C VAL A 163 -27.28 -30.43 24.03
N THR A 164 -26.73 -30.14 25.22
CA THR A 164 -27.53 -29.72 26.38
C THR A 164 -28.13 -28.32 26.23
N GLY A 165 -27.47 -27.46 25.46
CA GLY A 165 -27.97 -26.14 25.08
C GLY A 165 -28.81 -26.14 23.81
N ALA A 166 -28.99 -27.29 23.15
CA ALA A 166 -29.69 -27.43 21.88
C ALA A 166 -29.22 -26.44 20.79
N LEU A 167 -27.90 -26.21 20.70
CA LEU A 167 -27.32 -25.23 19.76
C LEU A 167 -27.48 -25.68 18.30
N GLY A 168 -27.30 -26.98 18.02
CA GLY A 168 -27.52 -27.56 16.69
C GLY A 168 -26.45 -27.26 15.63
N GLU A 169 -25.47 -26.41 15.93
CA GLU A 169 -24.38 -26.02 15.03
C GLU A 169 -23.04 -26.59 15.52
N SER A 170 -22.23 -27.15 14.60
CA SER A 170 -20.91 -27.71 14.91
C SER A 170 -19.79 -26.70 14.61
N LYS A 171 -18.64 -26.87 15.25
CA LYS A 171 -17.41 -26.13 14.94
C LYS A 171 -16.98 -26.34 13.49
N GLY A 172 -17.22 -27.52 12.92
CA GLY A 172 -16.98 -27.78 11.49
C GLY A 172 -17.79 -26.85 10.58
N TYR A 173 -19.08 -26.64 10.89
CA TYR A 173 -19.93 -25.68 10.17
C TYR A 173 -19.40 -24.25 10.35
N HIS A 174 -19.10 -23.84 11.58
CA HIS A 174 -18.57 -22.49 11.85
C HIS A 174 -17.21 -22.25 11.22
N LEU A 175 -16.32 -23.24 11.11
CA LEU A 175 -15.05 -23.09 10.39
C LEU A 175 -15.27 -22.72 8.92
N LEU A 176 -16.17 -23.45 8.25
CA LEU A 176 -16.49 -23.18 6.85
C LEU A 176 -17.16 -21.82 6.69
N LYS A 177 -18.16 -21.52 7.52
CA LYS A 177 -18.88 -20.24 7.48
C LYS A 177 -17.96 -19.06 7.78
N ASN A 178 -17.15 -19.14 8.83
CA ASN A 178 -16.31 -18.03 9.27
C ASN A 178 -15.15 -17.78 8.30
N TYR A 179 -14.68 -18.80 7.57
CA TYR A 179 -13.79 -18.56 6.43
C TYR A 179 -14.47 -17.72 5.33
N ASP A 180 -15.72 -18.02 4.97
CA ASP A 180 -16.45 -17.22 3.99
C ASP A 180 -16.68 -15.80 4.50
N ASP A 181 -17.05 -15.65 5.78
CA ASP A 181 -17.23 -14.34 6.42
C ASP A 181 -15.93 -13.53 6.43
N LEU A 182 -14.77 -14.15 6.71
CA LEU A 182 -13.45 -13.52 6.63
C LEU A 182 -13.23 -12.92 5.24
N ILE A 183 -13.41 -13.73 4.18
CA ILE A 183 -13.24 -13.28 2.78
C ILE A 183 -14.26 -12.18 2.43
N ASN A 184 -15.51 -12.31 2.86
CA ASN A 184 -16.57 -11.34 2.61
C ASN A 184 -16.27 -9.99 3.29
N LEU A 185 -15.74 -9.99 4.52
CA LEU A 185 -15.30 -8.79 5.22
C LEU A 185 -14.17 -8.11 4.47
N GLY A 186 -13.21 -8.87 3.93
CA GLY A 186 -12.13 -8.36 3.08
C GLY A 186 -12.67 -7.60 1.86
N ILE A 187 -13.58 -8.21 1.10
CA ILE A 187 -14.20 -7.57 -0.07
C ILE A 187 -15.01 -6.32 0.35
N LYS A 188 -15.77 -6.40 1.44
CA LYS A 188 -16.59 -5.30 1.96
C LYS A 188 -15.74 -4.10 2.39
N CYS A 189 -14.59 -4.34 3.01
CA CYS A 189 -13.63 -3.29 3.36
C CYS A 189 -13.24 -2.46 2.13
N TRP A 190 -12.92 -3.12 1.01
CA TRP A 190 -12.58 -2.45 -0.25
C TRP A 190 -13.75 -1.71 -0.91
N GLN A 191 -14.99 -2.14 -0.69
CA GLN A 191 -16.16 -1.35 -1.10
C GLN A 191 -16.22 -0.02 -0.35
N TYR A 192 -15.98 -0.03 0.97
CA TYR A 192 -15.93 1.21 1.75
C TYR A 192 -14.73 2.07 1.38
N HIS A 193 -13.58 1.47 1.09
CA HIS A 193 -12.39 2.19 0.63
C HIS A 193 -12.67 3.07 -0.62
N PHE A 194 -13.29 2.51 -1.67
CA PHE A 194 -13.56 3.25 -2.91
C PHE A 194 -14.79 4.17 -2.88
N GLU A 195 -15.51 4.22 -1.76
CA GLU A 195 -16.63 5.15 -1.59
C GLU A 195 -16.21 6.61 -1.67
N PHE A 196 -15.02 6.94 -1.19
CA PHE A 196 -14.49 8.30 -1.15
C PHE A 196 -13.20 8.47 -1.93
N LEU A 197 -12.35 7.43 -2.01
CA LEU A 197 -10.97 7.60 -2.50
C LEU A 197 -10.89 8.25 -3.88
N ASN A 198 -11.71 7.80 -4.83
CA ASN A 198 -11.71 8.35 -6.19
C ASN A 198 -12.16 9.82 -6.22
N LEU A 199 -13.09 10.20 -5.35
CA LEU A 199 -13.52 11.60 -5.22
C LEU A 199 -12.41 12.46 -4.62
N GLY A 200 -11.69 11.95 -3.61
CA GLY A 200 -10.54 12.62 -3.02
C GLY A 200 -9.46 12.94 -4.06
N TYR A 201 -9.08 11.95 -4.88
CA TYR A 201 -8.13 12.16 -5.97
C TYR A 201 -8.69 13.05 -7.09
N ALA A 202 -9.97 12.92 -7.45
CA ALA A 202 -10.60 13.74 -8.47
C ALA A 202 -10.58 15.24 -8.12
N ALA A 203 -10.86 15.59 -6.86
CA ALA A 203 -10.80 16.97 -6.40
C ALA A 203 -9.40 17.58 -6.55
N TYR A 204 -8.36 16.83 -6.18
CA TYR A 204 -6.97 17.25 -6.37
C TYR A 204 -6.63 17.42 -7.86
N VAL A 205 -7.03 16.46 -8.70
CA VAL A 205 -6.83 16.53 -10.15
C VAL A 205 -7.49 17.77 -10.74
N PHE A 206 -8.74 18.08 -10.37
CA PHE A 206 -9.44 19.26 -10.87
C PHE A 206 -8.75 20.55 -10.44
N PHE A 207 -8.24 20.61 -9.20
CA PHE A 207 -7.45 21.73 -8.74
C PHE A 207 -6.13 21.86 -9.51
N LEU A 208 -5.41 20.74 -9.72
CA LEU A 208 -4.16 20.70 -10.47
C LEU A 208 -4.34 21.19 -11.91
N ASP A 209 -5.33 20.64 -12.63
CA ASP A 209 -5.63 21.03 -14.01
C ASP A 209 -6.01 22.51 -14.11
N PHE A 210 -6.83 23.01 -13.19
CA PHE A 210 -7.20 24.43 -13.16
C PHE A 210 -5.97 25.33 -12.95
N VAL A 211 -5.12 25.02 -11.98
CA VAL A 211 -3.91 25.80 -11.69
C VAL A 211 -2.91 25.74 -12.85
N GLN A 212 -2.75 24.59 -13.50
CA GLN A 212 -1.87 24.45 -14.66
C GLN A 212 -2.39 25.17 -15.91
N LYS A 213 -3.71 25.31 -16.08
CA LYS A 213 -4.28 26.15 -17.14
C LYS A 213 -3.96 27.63 -16.94
N LEU A 214 -3.99 28.10 -15.69
CA LEU A 214 -3.62 29.48 -15.35
C LEU A 214 -2.09 29.70 -15.41
N PHE A 215 -1.31 28.70 -14.98
CA PHE A 215 0.14 28.77 -14.88
C PHE A 215 0.81 27.55 -15.51
N PRO A 216 0.96 27.49 -16.85
CA PRO A 216 1.45 26.28 -17.54
C PRO A 216 2.85 25.81 -17.13
N SER A 217 3.67 26.69 -16.57
CA SER A 217 5.03 26.36 -16.09
C SER A 217 5.07 25.94 -14.62
N ILE A 218 3.94 25.91 -13.90
CA ILE A 218 3.93 25.54 -12.49
C ILE A 218 4.22 24.03 -12.34
N PRO A 219 5.21 23.63 -11.52
CA PRO A 219 5.43 22.22 -11.23
C PRO A 219 4.25 21.65 -10.43
N ALA A 220 3.82 20.41 -10.73
CA ALA A 220 2.75 19.74 -9.99
C ALA A 220 3.02 19.69 -8.47
N GLN A 221 4.28 19.49 -8.09
CA GLN A 221 4.75 19.55 -6.71
C GLN A 221 4.40 20.87 -6.01
N ARG A 222 4.47 22.00 -6.72
CA ARG A 222 4.15 23.32 -6.16
C ARG A 222 2.65 23.46 -5.89
N VAL A 223 1.81 22.82 -6.70
CA VAL A 223 0.36 22.73 -6.46
C VAL A 223 0.06 21.84 -5.26
N THR A 224 0.74 20.68 -5.13
CA THR A 224 0.63 19.83 -3.95
C THR A 224 1.01 20.56 -2.65
N GLN A 225 2.00 21.46 -2.69
CA GLN A 225 2.36 22.27 -1.52
C GLN A 225 1.22 23.15 -1.03
N MET A 226 0.28 23.57 -1.89
CA MET A 226 -0.89 24.39 -1.52
C MET A 226 -1.92 23.64 -0.65
N ILE A 227 -1.87 22.30 -0.64
CA ILE A 227 -2.74 21.43 0.16
C ILE A 227 -1.99 20.67 1.29
N SER A 228 -0.72 21.00 1.52
CA SER A 228 0.11 20.34 2.55
C SER A 228 -0.18 20.84 3.97
N GLY A 229 0.50 20.29 4.99
CA GLY A 229 0.38 20.75 6.39
C GLY A 229 -0.97 20.47 7.04
N ILE A 230 -1.64 19.41 6.58
CA ILE A 230 -2.89 18.90 7.14
C ILE A 230 -2.61 17.90 8.27
N ASP A 231 -3.50 17.86 9.26
CA ASP A 231 -3.42 16.86 10.32
C ASP A 231 -4.05 15.55 9.84
N VAL A 232 -3.22 14.51 9.69
CA VAL A 232 -3.67 13.17 9.27
C VAL A 232 -3.46 12.15 10.38
N ILE A 233 -4.36 11.17 10.44
CA ILE A 233 -4.37 10.12 11.46
C ILE A 233 -3.14 9.21 11.39
N MET A 234 -2.51 9.09 10.21
CA MET A 234 -1.30 8.29 10.01
C MET A 234 -0.11 8.75 10.86
N TYR A 235 -0.22 9.93 11.46
CA TYR A 235 0.77 10.45 12.38
C TYR A 235 0.58 9.98 13.83
N GLN A 236 -0.61 9.55 14.21
CA GLN A 236 -0.93 9.14 15.58
C GLN A 236 -0.02 8.01 16.10
N PRO A 237 0.33 6.97 15.31
CA PRO A 237 1.26 5.94 15.78
C PRO A 237 2.61 6.50 16.23
N ASP A 238 3.19 7.44 15.47
CA ASP A 238 4.46 8.09 15.81
C ASP A 238 4.33 9.03 17.02
N GLU A 239 3.23 9.77 17.12
CA GLU A 239 2.93 10.62 18.28
C GLU A 239 2.82 9.80 19.58
N GLU A 240 2.24 8.60 19.51
CA GLU A 240 2.23 7.69 20.67
C GLU A 240 3.64 7.19 21.03
N LEU A 241 4.54 6.96 20.06
CA LEU A 241 5.94 6.63 20.36
C LEU A 241 6.65 7.78 21.08
N LYS A 242 6.43 9.04 20.65
CA LYS A 242 7.01 10.24 21.29
C LYS A 242 6.50 10.41 22.71
N LYS A 243 5.20 10.26 22.92
CA LYS A 243 4.56 10.29 24.25
C LYS A 243 5.13 9.23 25.17
N LEU A 244 5.33 8.00 24.68
CA LEU A 244 5.96 6.92 25.44
C LEU A 244 7.44 7.21 25.75
N ALA A 245 8.16 7.87 24.84
CA ALA A 245 9.54 8.29 25.08
C ALA A 245 9.64 9.37 26.16
N HIS A 246 8.78 10.40 26.12
CA HIS A 246 8.68 11.40 27.17
C HIS A 246 8.37 10.76 28.53
N LEU A 247 7.37 9.88 28.57
CA LEU A 247 6.97 9.19 29.78
C LEU A 247 8.10 8.29 30.33
N ALA A 248 8.91 7.67 29.46
CA ALA A 248 10.05 6.86 29.90
C ALA A 248 11.07 7.71 30.67
N VAL A 249 11.36 8.93 30.20
CA VAL A 249 12.27 9.88 30.85
C VAL A 249 11.66 10.44 32.14
N GLU A 250 10.37 10.79 32.13
CA GLU A 250 9.64 11.29 33.30
C GLU A 250 9.60 10.26 34.44
N LEU A 251 9.36 8.99 34.11
CA LEU A 251 9.33 7.89 35.08
C LEU A 251 10.73 7.36 35.43
N HIS A 252 11.79 7.87 34.81
CA HIS A 252 13.17 7.40 34.97
C HIS A 252 13.33 5.89 34.70
N VAL A 253 12.64 5.40 33.67
CA VAL A 253 12.75 4.02 33.16
C VAL A 253 13.44 3.96 31.79
N ASP A 254 13.91 5.10 31.31
CA ASP A 254 14.56 5.29 30.01
C ASP A 254 15.88 4.52 29.85
N GLU A 255 16.61 4.24 30.94
CA GLU A 255 17.75 3.31 30.91
C GLU A 255 17.32 1.86 30.64
N ILE A 256 16.20 1.43 31.24
CA ILE A 256 15.64 0.10 31.03
C ILE A 256 15.12 -0.02 29.60
N VAL A 257 14.41 1.00 29.11
CA VAL A 257 13.92 1.07 27.73
C VAL A 257 15.07 0.97 26.71
N ASN A 258 16.22 1.58 26.99
CA ASN A 258 17.41 1.51 26.12
C ASN A 258 18.35 0.32 26.41
N SER A 259 17.98 -0.60 27.31
CA SER A 259 18.88 -1.67 27.74
C SER A 259 19.11 -2.76 26.69
N SER A 260 18.18 -2.93 25.75
CA SER A 260 18.21 -3.97 24.73
C SER A 260 17.36 -3.58 23.50
N PRO A 261 17.75 -3.98 22.27
CA PRO A 261 16.86 -3.85 21.10
C PRO A 261 15.71 -4.86 21.10
N GLU A 262 15.75 -5.88 21.96
CA GLU A 262 14.74 -6.93 22.04
C GLU A 262 13.61 -6.57 23.02
N TRP A 263 12.39 -6.46 22.50
CA TRP A 263 11.19 -6.09 23.26
C TRP A 263 10.95 -6.98 24.47
N THR A 264 11.07 -8.31 24.30
CA THR A 264 10.80 -9.27 25.38
C THR A 264 11.73 -9.10 26.57
N VAL A 265 12.98 -8.67 26.33
CA VAL A 265 13.96 -8.37 27.39
C VAL A 265 13.57 -7.09 28.13
N VAL A 266 13.25 -6.04 27.39
CA VAL A 266 12.84 -4.74 27.95
C VAL A 266 11.55 -4.88 28.74
N GLU A 267 10.56 -5.59 28.20
CA GLU A 267 9.27 -5.84 28.86
C GLU A 267 9.46 -6.57 30.20
N ALA A 268 10.27 -7.64 30.21
CA ALA A 268 10.56 -8.38 31.44
C ALA A 268 11.25 -7.52 32.50
N ALA A 269 12.17 -6.65 32.10
CA ALA A 269 12.85 -5.74 33.01
C ALA A 269 11.90 -4.66 33.57
N LEU A 270 11.03 -4.08 32.74
CA LEU A 270 10.05 -3.07 33.16
C LEU A 270 9.04 -3.61 34.19
N LYS A 271 8.60 -4.87 34.03
CA LYS A 271 7.68 -5.54 34.97
C LYS A 271 8.22 -5.64 36.40
N ASN A 272 9.55 -5.53 36.59
CA ASN A 272 10.17 -5.63 37.92
C ASN A 272 10.13 -4.33 38.73
N SER A 273 9.54 -3.24 38.22
CA SER A 273 9.43 -1.97 38.95
C SER A 273 8.03 -1.36 38.85
N PRO A 274 7.52 -0.69 39.91
CA PRO A 274 6.21 -0.02 39.85
C PRO A 274 6.13 1.04 38.73
N ARG A 275 7.21 1.78 38.50
CA ARG A 275 7.29 2.78 37.43
C ARG A 275 7.32 2.14 36.04
N GLY A 276 8.01 1.01 35.89
CA GLY A 276 7.98 0.25 34.64
C GLY A 276 6.59 -0.32 34.33
N THR A 277 5.87 -0.82 35.34
CA THR A 277 4.47 -1.26 35.19
C THR A 277 3.53 -0.10 34.81
N GLN A 278 3.75 1.09 35.38
CA GLN A 278 3.02 2.30 34.97
C GLN A 278 3.29 2.62 33.49
N TRP A 279 4.54 2.59 33.05
CA TRP A 279 4.90 2.81 31.65
C TRP A 279 4.26 1.77 30.72
N LEU A 280 4.30 0.48 31.09
CA LEU A 280 3.68 -0.61 30.32
C LEU A 280 2.15 -0.47 30.21
N THR A 281 1.51 0.16 31.20
CA THR A 281 0.07 0.45 31.16
C THR A 281 -0.22 1.51 30.10
N SER A 282 0.58 2.60 30.07
CA SER A 282 0.48 3.61 29.01
C SER A 282 0.77 3.01 27.62
N LEU A 283 1.78 2.16 27.49
CA LEU A 283 2.04 1.44 26.24
C LEU A 283 0.82 0.63 25.80
N SER A 284 0.19 -0.11 26.70
CA SER A 284 -0.98 -0.93 26.36
C SER A 284 -2.16 -0.09 25.86
N LEU A 285 -2.35 1.11 26.39
CA LEU A 285 -3.36 2.06 25.89
C LEU A 285 -2.98 2.66 24.54
N SER A 286 -1.69 2.98 24.33
CA SER A 286 -1.17 3.48 23.07
C SER A 286 -1.25 2.46 21.93
N ARG A 287 -1.20 1.16 22.25
CA ARG A 287 -1.25 0.09 21.25
C ARG A 287 -2.57 0.02 20.49
N GLU A 288 -3.68 0.35 21.14
CA GLU A 288 -5.01 0.23 20.55
C GLU A 288 -5.61 1.60 20.19
N PRO A 289 -5.84 1.91 18.91
CA PRO A 289 -5.63 1.07 17.72
C PRO A 289 -4.24 1.22 17.07
N TRP A 290 -3.37 2.10 17.58
CA TRP A 290 -2.28 2.68 16.81
C TRP A 290 -1.13 1.72 16.42
N PHE A 291 -0.94 0.62 17.15
CA PHE A 291 0.08 -0.39 16.84
C PHE A 291 -0.42 -1.46 15.85
N ASN A 292 -1.65 -1.31 15.35
CA ASN A 292 -2.10 -2.05 14.16
C ASN A 292 -1.52 -1.46 12.86
N VAL A 293 -0.63 -0.47 12.94
CA VAL A 293 0.16 -0.01 11.79
C VAL A 293 1.07 -1.14 11.29
N SER A 294 0.92 -1.46 10.00
CA SER A 294 1.73 -2.46 9.30
C SER A 294 3.20 -2.03 9.15
N THR A 295 4.12 -2.99 9.29
CA THR A 295 5.56 -2.89 9.06
C THR A 295 5.94 -2.76 7.58
N GLY A 296 4.97 -2.94 6.68
CA GLY A 296 5.11 -2.71 5.25
C GLY A 296 4.03 -1.75 4.76
N THR A 297 3.58 -1.96 3.52
CA THR A 297 2.45 -1.19 2.97
C THR A 297 1.12 -1.71 3.46
N GLY A 298 1.10 -2.91 4.08
CA GLY A 298 -0.11 -3.59 4.52
C GLY A 298 -0.78 -4.42 3.41
N TRP A 299 -0.24 -4.36 2.19
CA TRP A 299 -0.74 -5.09 1.04
C TRP A 299 -0.36 -6.57 1.03
N PHE A 300 0.69 -6.95 1.75
CA PHE A 300 1.19 -8.32 1.68
C PHE A 300 0.96 -9.09 2.96
N HIS A 301 0.72 -10.39 2.84
CA HIS A 301 0.55 -11.27 3.98
C HIS A 301 1.77 -11.25 4.93
N HIS A 302 2.97 -11.00 4.40
CA HIS A 302 4.21 -10.93 5.19
C HIS A 302 4.40 -9.59 5.91
N ASP A 303 3.58 -8.58 5.60
CA ASP A 303 3.59 -7.32 6.32
C ASP A 303 2.90 -7.50 7.68
N ARG A 304 3.72 -7.68 8.71
CA ARG A 304 3.26 -7.79 10.12
C ARG A 304 2.81 -6.43 10.65
N SER A 305 2.07 -6.39 11.76
CA SER A 305 1.81 -5.12 12.46
C SER A 305 2.90 -4.80 13.49
N TRP A 306 2.95 -3.58 14.00
CA TRP A 306 3.78 -3.27 15.18
C TRP A 306 3.41 -4.11 16.40
N ASN A 307 2.13 -4.45 16.57
CA ASN A 307 1.66 -5.39 17.59
C ASN A 307 2.31 -6.78 17.46
N ASP A 308 2.60 -7.21 16.23
CA ASP A 308 3.25 -8.49 15.94
C ASP A 308 4.79 -8.42 15.97
N ALA A 309 5.37 -7.23 15.86
CA ALA A 309 6.80 -6.99 15.70
C ALA A 309 7.30 -5.85 16.60
N MET A 310 7.10 -5.99 17.91
CA MET A 310 7.32 -4.94 18.93
C MET A 310 8.75 -4.36 19.00
N ASN A 311 9.76 -5.04 18.45
CA ASN A 311 11.13 -4.49 18.36
C ASN A 311 11.17 -3.20 17.51
N ILE A 312 10.29 -3.06 16.53
CA ILE A 312 10.21 -1.88 15.65
C ILE A 312 9.76 -0.64 16.43
N PRO A 313 8.56 -0.61 17.06
CA PRO A 313 8.15 0.56 17.86
C PRO A 313 9.09 0.81 19.04
N LEU A 314 9.68 -0.24 19.65
CA LEU A 314 10.71 -0.07 20.69
C LEU A 314 11.90 0.74 20.17
N THR A 315 12.43 0.42 19.00
CA THR A 315 13.57 1.13 18.39
C THR A 315 13.23 2.61 18.14
N GLY A 316 11.99 2.89 17.72
CA GLY A 316 11.49 4.27 17.58
C GLY A 316 11.48 5.02 18.91
N ILE A 317 10.93 4.42 19.97
CA ILE A 317 10.90 5.00 21.32
C ILE A 317 12.33 5.26 21.82
N GLN A 318 13.24 4.31 21.68
CA GLN A 318 14.65 4.46 22.06
C GLN A 318 15.33 5.63 21.35
N THR A 319 15.09 5.77 20.04
CA THR A 319 15.61 6.89 19.24
C THR A 319 15.12 8.23 19.80
N TYR A 320 13.83 8.34 20.13
CA TYR A 320 13.27 9.56 20.72
C TYR A 320 13.79 9.85 22.12
N VAL A 321 13.92 8.82 22.98
CA VAL A 321 14.53 8.97 24.31
C VAL A 321 15.95 9.54 24.21
N GLN A 322 16.76 9.06 23.25
CA GLN A 322 18.12 9.58 23.05
C GLN A 322 18.13 11.05 22.61
N LYS A 323 17.20 11.45 21.74
CA LYS A 323 17.04 12.86 21.31
C LYS A 323 16.61 13.75 22.46
N ILE A 324 15.63 13.33 23.26
CA ILE A 324 15.15 14.04 24.45
C ILE A 324 16.32 14.27 25.42
N ARG A 325 17.14 13.24 25.70
CA ARG A 325 18.33 13.35 26.57
C ARG A 325 19.37 14.36 26.07
N LYS A 326 19.45 14.58 24.75
CA LYS A 326 20.34 15.57 24.13
C LYS A 326 19.74 16.98 24.07
N GLY A 327 18.48 17.16 24.47
CA GLY A 327 17.76 18.43 24.33
C GLY A 327 17.34 18.74 22.89
N GLU A 328 17.32 17.74 22.01
CA GLU A 328 16.86 17.89 20.63
C GLU A 328 15.32 17.82 20.57
N SER A 329 14.71 18.62 19.70
CA SER A 329 13.27 18.50 19.44
C SER A 329 12.96 17.21 18.69
N ILE A 330 11.88 16.54 19.10
CA ILE A 330 11.29 15.38 18.41
C ILE A 330 9.97 15.74 17.72
N GLU A 331 9.56 17.00 17.80
CA GLU A 331 8.34 17.51 17.22
C GLU A 331 8.48 17.76 15.71
N ARG A 332 7.38 17.58 14.99
CA ARG A 332 7.32 17.84 13.55
C ARG A 332 7.14 19.34 13.30
N PRO A 333 7.81 19.94 12.29
CA PRO A 333 7.78 21.38 12.05
C PRO A 333 6.50 21.86 11.35
N MET A 334 5.32 21.45 11.84
CA MET A 334 4.01 21.67 11.19
C MET A 334 3.69 23.15 10.98
N GLU A 335 4.10 24.03 11.89
CA GLU A 335 3.91 25.48 11.73
C GLU A 335 4.65 26.03 10.51
N GLN A 336 5.89 25.56 10.27
CA GLN A 336 6.68 25.98 9.12
C GLN A 336 6.05 25.49 7.81
N VAL A 337 5.57 24.24 7.80
CA VAL A 337 4.87 23.67 6.64
C VAL A 337 3.59 24.44 6.31
N ARG A 338 2.80 24.81 7.33
CA ARG A 338 1.58 25.60 7.16
C ARG A 338 1.88 27.02 6.67
N ALA A 339 2.90 27.67 7.22
CA ALA A 339 3.33 28.99 6.78
C ALA A 339 3.79 28.99 5.32
N GLU A 340 4.57 27.99 4.89
CA GLU A 340 5.03 27.86 3.51
C GLU A 340 3.86 27.59 2.54
N ARG A 341 2.92 26.71 2.91
CA ARG A 341 1.68 26.50 2.16
C ARG A 341 0.93 27.81 1.94
N ASP A 342 0.71 28.56 3.02
CA ASP A 342 -0.09 29.79 2.98
C ASP A 342 0.61 30.87 2.15
N ARG A 343 1.95 30.95 2.23
CA ARG A 343 2.78 31.81 1.37
C ARG A 343 2.63 31.46 -0.11
N ILE A 344 2.87 30.20 -0.49
CA ILE A 344 2.75 29.74 -1.89
C ILE A 344 1.32 29.99 -2.41
N THR A 345 0.31 29.67 -1.60
CA THR A 345 -1.09 29.87 -1.96
C THR A 345 -1.39 31.35 -2.23
N ALA A 346 -0.95 32.25 -1.34
CA ALA A 346 -1.18 33.68 -1.47
C ALA A 346 -0.44 34.28 -2.67
N GLU A 347 0.79 33.86 -2.94
CA GLU A 347 1.57 34.30 -4.09
C GLU A 347 0.86 33.98 -5.41
N TYR A 348 0.49 32.70 -5.64
CA TYR A 348 -0.18 32.31 -6.88
C TYR A 348 -1.59 32.89 -7.00
N ARG A 349 -2.35 32.92 -5.91
CA ARG A 349 -3.67 33.57 -5.90
C ARG A 349 -3.59 35.05 -6.25
N GLY A 350 -2.54 35.74 -5.83
CA GLY A 350 -2.28 37.15 -6.13
C GLY A 350 -1.94 37.43 -7.60
N LEU A 351 -1.49 36.43 -8.35
CA LEU A 351 -1.18 36.54 -9.78
C LEU A 351 -2.42 36.35 -10.69
N ILE A 352 -3.55 35.90 -10.13
CA ILE A 352 -4.76 35.66 -10.93
C ILE A 352 -5.50 36.99 -11.15
N GLU A 353 -5.60 37.42 -12.41
CA GLU A 353 -6.18 38.72 -12.75
C GLU A 353 -7.71 38.73 -12.63
N LYS A 354 -8.39 37.72 -13.18
CA LYS A 354 -9.85 37.68 -13.22
C LYS A 354 -10.45 37.27 -11.87
N ASP A 355 -11.48 37.99 -11.45
CA ASP A 355 -12.20 37.67 -10.20
C ASP A 355 -12.89 36.30 -10.25
N GLU A 356 -13.40 35.91 -11.41
CA GLU A 356 -14.02 34.59 -11.63
C GLU A 356 -13.00 33.46 -11.42
N ASP A 357 -11.82 33.57 -12.03
CA ASP A 357 -10.74 32.61 -11.87
C ASP A 357 -10.23 32.56 -10.42
N ARG A 358 -10.18 33.70 -9.72
CA ARG A 358 -9.83 33.75 -8.29
C ARG A 358 -10.85 33.03 -7.42
N LYS A 359 -12.14 33.23 -7.69
CA LYS A 359 -13.21 32.55 -6.97
C LYS A 359 -13.15 31.04 -7.22
N GLN A 360 -12.95 30.62 -8.47
CA GLN A 360 -12.82 29.21 -8.82
C GLN A 360 -11.56 28.58 -8.20
N PHE A 361 -10.44 29.30 -8.14
CA PHE A 361 -9.23 28.89 -7.43
C PHE A 361 -9.53 28.59 -5.95
N ASP A 362 -10.20 29.52 -5.27
CA ASP A 362 -10.53 29.40 -3.85
C ASP A 362 -11.50 28.24 -3.58
N GLU A 363 -12.50 28.05 -4.44
CA GLU A 363 -13.47 26.94 -4.33
C GLU A 363 -12.80 25.58 -4.52
N LEU A 364 -11.96 25.42 -5.55
CA LEU A 364 -11.25 24.17 -5.82
C LEU A 364 -10.21 23.86 -4.75
N LEU A 365 -9.46 24.88 -4.29
CA LEU A 365 -8.50 24.71 -3.21
C LEU A 365 -9.19 24.34 -1.89
N GLY A 366 -10.31 24.99 -1.58
CA GLY A 366 -11.13 24.67 -0.41
C GLY A 366 -11.62 23.23 -0.45
N CYS A 367 -12.18 22.80 -1.59
CA CYS A 367 -12.61 21.42 -1.79
C CYS A 367 -11.44 20.44 -1.63
N ALA A 368 -10.30 20.69 -2.28
CA ALA A 368 -9.12 19.84 -2.16
C ALA A 368 -8.63 19.72 -0.70
N LYS A 369 -8.61 20.82 0.06
CA LYS A 369 -8.23 20.80 1.49
C LYS A 369 -9.21 20.04 2.37
N THR A 370 -10.51 20.06 2.05
CA THR A 370 -11.53 19.29 2.79
C THR A 370 -11.37 17.79 2.57
N VAL A 371 -11.15 17.35 1.32
CA VAL A 371 -11.16 15.92 0.98
C VAL A 371 -9.80 15.23 1.19
N PHE A 372 -8.69 15.98 1.10
CA PHE A 372 -7.36 15.39 1.14
C PHE A 372 -7.01 14.66 2.45
N PRO A 373 -7.45 15.10 3.65
CA PRO A 373 -7.25 14.34 4.87
C PRO A 373 -7.77 12.90 4.79
N TYR A 374 -8.93 12.66 4.17
CA TYR A 374 -9.44 11.30 3.97
C TYR A 374 -8.49 10.44 3.11
N VAL A 375 -7.88 11.02 2.06
CA VAL A 375 -6.94 10.33 1.17
C VAL A 375 -5.73 9.81 1.94
N GLU A 376 -5.36 10.39 3.07
CA GLU A 376 -4.33 9.81 3.94
C GLU A 376 -4.94 8.98 5.08
N ASN A 377 -6.10 9.39 5.59
CA ASN A 377 -6.69 8.78 6.78
C ASN A 377 -7.21 7.37 6.55
N HIS A 378 -7.71 7.06 5.34
CA HIS A 378 -8.22 5.72 5.04
C HIS A 378 -7.14 4.64 5.20
N LEU A 379 -5.87 4.99 4.91
CA LEU A 379 -4.72 4.08 4.99
C LEU A 379 -4.63 3.40 6.35
N PHE A 380 -4.87 4.15 7.43
CA PHE A 380 -4.82 3.60 8.78
C PHE A 380 -5.87 2.51 8.98
N TYR A 381 -7.10 2.76 8.53
CA TYR A 381 -8.22 1.88 8.79
C TYR A 381 -8.20 0.64 7.90
N VAL A 382 -7.85 0.80 6.61
CA VAL A 382 -7.94 -0.26 5.60
C VAL A 382 -6.61 -1.00 5.50
N GLU A 383 -5.58 -0.35 4.97
CA GLU A 383 -4.30 -0.96 4.63
C GLU A 383 -3.51 -1.38 5.87
N HIS A 384 -3.65 -0.67 6.97
CA HIS A 384 -2.93 -0.96 8.19
C HIS A 384 -3.76 -1.81 9.15
N TRP A 385 -4.81 -1.24 9.76
CA TRP A 385 -5.54 -1.90 10.83
C TRP A 385 -6.33 -3.11 10.35
N PHE A 386 -7.22 -2.94 9.38
CA PHE A 386 -8.05 -4.04 8.88
C PHE A 386 -7.19 -5.16 8.27
N HIS A 387 -6.27 -4.86 7.34
CA HIS A 387 -5.44 -5.89 6.72
C HIS A 387 -4.57 -6.64 7.74
N SER A 388 -3.98 -5.96 8.74
CA SER A 388 -3.18 -6.65 9.76
C SER A 388 -4.00 -7.68 10.54
N VAL A 389 -5.23 -7.31 10.95
CA VAL A 389 -6.13 -8.26 11.61
C VAL A 389 -6.52 -9.38 10.66
N PHE A 390 -6.82 -9.08 9.40
CA PHE A 390 -7.22 -10.06 8.39
C PHE A 390 -6.13 -11.10 8.16
N TRP A 391 -4.87 -10.67 8.00
CA TRP A 391 -3.74 -11.56 7.81
C TRP A 391 -3.46 -12.45 9.01
N ASN A 392 -3.71 -11.95 10.23
CA ASN A 392 -3.62 -12.77 11.43
C ASN A 392 -4.76 -13.80 11.50
N LYS A 393 -6.00 -13.44 11.14
CA LYS A 393 -7.13 -14.38 11.04
C LYS A 393 -6.90 -15.46 10.00
N MET A 394 -6.32 -15.12 8.85
CA MET A 394 -5.94 -16.12 7.84
C MET A 394 -4.86 -17.10 8.33
N ARG A 395 -3.94 -16.67 9.21
CA ARG A 395 -2.99 -17.59 9.85
C ARG A 395 -3.66 -18.53 10.86
N GLU A 396 -4.72 -18.10 11.53
CA GLU A 396 -5.55 -19.01 12.35
C GLU A 396 -6.18 -20.11 11.48
N VAL A 397 -6.69 -19.76 10.29
CA VAL A 397 -7.20 -20.74 9.30
C VAL A 397 -6.08 -21.69 8.85
N ALA A 398 -4.92 -21.15 8.53
CA ALA A 398 -3.75 -21.94 8.12
C ALA A 398 -3.27 -22.89 9.21
N ALA A 399 -3.34 -22.49 10.48
CA ALA A 399 -3.04 -23.37 11.60
C ALA A 399 -3.97 -24.60 11.61
N VAL A 400 -5.27 -24.43 11.30
CA VAL A 400 -6.18 -25.58 11.19
C VAL A 400 -5.73 -26.52 10.07
N MET A 401 -5.39 -25.97 8.91
CA MET A 401 -4.90 -26.76 7.78
C MET A 401 -3.60 -27.51 8.10
N LYS A 402 -2.68 -26.88 8.84
CA LYS A 402 -1.42 -27.48 9.30
C LYS A 402 -1.66 -28.64 10.27
N GLU A 403 -2.51 -28.46 11.28
CA GLU A 403 -2.80 -29.52 12.26
C GLU A 403 -3.50 -30.74 11.65
N HIS A 404 -4.23 -30.56 10.55
CA HIS A 404 -4.80 -31.66 9.77
C HIS A 404 -3.88 -32.19 8.66
N GLY A 405 -2.62 -31.75 8.61
CA GLY A 405 -1.59 -32.25 7.69
C GLY A 405 -1.79 -31.87 6.22
N VAL A 406 -2.65 -30.88 5.93
CA VAL A 406 -2.91 -30.41 4.57
C VAL A 406 -1.77 -29.53 4.07
N ILE A 407 -1.17 -28.73 4.95
CA ILE A 407 0.03 -27.94 4.68
C ILE A 407 1.10 -28.23 5.76
N ALA A 408 2.37 -28.01 5.44
CA ALA A 408 3.47 -28.30 6.37
C ALA A 408 3.75 -27.11 7.30
N ASP A 409 3.63 -25.90 6.79
CA ASP A 409 3.77 -24.66 7.56
C ASP A 409 2.55 -23.74 7.41
N VAL A 410 2.32 -22.86 8.39
CA VAL A 410 1.19 -21.92 8.33
C VAL A 410 1.36 -20.91 7.21
N GLU A 411 2.61 -20.54 6.87
CA GLU A 411 2.88 -19.62 5.77
C GLU A 411 2.75 -20.29 4.38
N ASP A 412 2.54 -21.61 4.31
CA ASP A 412 2.26 -22.28 3.03
C ASP A 412 0.88 -21.92 2.47
N VAL A 413 -0.03 -21.40 3.31
CA VAL A 413 -1.40 -21.02 2.91
C VAL A 413 -1.41 -19.96 1.80
N TRP A 414 -0.42 -19.08 1.77
CA TRP A 414 -0.33 -17.98 0.80
C TRP A 414 -0.13 -18.49 -0.62
N LEU A 415 0.39 -19.71 -0.76
CA LEU A 415 0.58 -20.40 -2.05
C LEU A 415 -0.72 -21.02 -2.57
N MET A 416 -1.84 -20.91 -1.85
CA MET A 416 -3.14 -21.44 -2.26
C MET A 416 -4.10 -20.30 -2.61
N ARG A 417 -4.92 -20.48 -3.65
CA ARG A 417 -5.99 -19.52 -3.94
C ARG A 417 -7.08 -19.60 -2.88
N ARG A 418 -7.85 -18.53 -2.70
CA ARG A 418 -8.95 -18.51 -1.73
C ARG A 418 -10.01 -19.60 -1.97
N ASP A 419 -10.26 -19.99 -3.21
CA ASP A 419 -11.18 -21.08 -3.55
C ASP A 419 -10.61 -22.47 -3.25
N GLU A 420 -9.29 -22.62 -3.38
CA GLU A 420 -8.56 -23.85 -3.05
C GLU A 420 -8.53 -24.09 -1.54
N ILE A 421 -8.32 -23.03 -0.76
CA ILE A 421 -8.40 -23.08 0.72
C ILE A 421 -9.79 -23.52 1.14
N LYS A 422 -10.85 -22.96 0.53
CA LYS A 422 -12.22 -23.39 0.84
C LYS A 422 -12.43 -24.89 0.57
N GLN A 423 -11.93 -25.39 -0.55
CA GLN A 423 -12.01 -26.82 -0.88
C GLN A 423 -11.22 -27.68 0.11
N ALA A 424 -10.03 -27.23 0.52
CA ALA A 424 -9.23 -27.90 1.54
C ALA A 424 -9.93 -27.94 2.90
N LEU A 425 -10.56 -26.85 3.33
CA LEU A 425 -11.34 -26.81 4.56
C LEU A 425 -12.56 -27.75 4.50
N TRP A 426 -13.24 -27.85 3.35
CA TRP A 426 -14.33 -28.81 3.15
C TRP A 426 -13.87 -30.26 3.31
N ASP A 427 -12.72 -30.60 2.72
CA ASP A 427 -12.12 -31.93 2.88
C ASP A 427 -11.73 -32.19 4.36
N ILE A 428 -11.11 -31.21 5.03
CA ILE A 428 -10.77 -31.29 6.46
C ILE A 428 -12.02 -31.55 7.32
N VAL A 429 -13.06 -30.74 7.16
CA VAL A 429 -14.28 -30.83 7.98
C VAL A 429 -15.03 -32.13 7.71
N THR A 430 -15.10 -32.56 6.44
CA THR A 430 -15.75 -33.82 6.08
C THR A 430 -14.98 -35.02 6.64
N ALA A 431 -13.66 -35.00 6.55
CA ALA A 431 -12.80 -36.06 7.07
C ALA A 431 -12.88 -36.14 8.59
N TRP A 432 -12.84 -34.99 9.29
CA TRP A 432 -13.07 -34.89 10.72
C TRP A 432 -14.44 -35.47 11.11
N ALA A 433 -15.51 -35.07 10.44
CA ALA A 433 -16.87 -35.53 10.74
C ALA A 433 -17.06 -37.05 10.50
N THR A 434 -16.29 -37.65 9.61
CA THR A 434 -16.38 -39.08 9.27
C THR A 434 -15.32 -39.94 9.97
N GLY A 435 -14.38 -39.33 10.69
CA GLY A 435 -13.28 -40.02 11.37
C GLY A 435 -12.20 -40.58 10.42
N VAL A 436 -12.08 -40.04 9.20
CA VAL A 436 -11.05 -40.45 8.24
C VAL A 436 -9.98 -39.36 8.08
N THR A 437 -8.88 -39.69 7.40
CA THR A 437 -7.84 -38.70 7.07
C THR A 437 -8.27 -37.83 5.87
N PRO A 438 -8.09 -36.50 5.91
CA PRO A 438 -8.36 -35.63 4.76
C PRO A 438 -7.52 -36.05 3.55
N ARG A 439 -8.12 -36.08 2.36
CA ARG A 439 -7.42 -36.46 1.12
C ARG A 439 -6.35 -35.44 0.74
N GLY A 440 -6.55 -34.20 1.13
CA GLY A 440 -5.66 -33.07 0.95
C GLY A 440 -4.25 -33.28 1.48
N THR A 441 -4.09 -34.15 2.49
CA THR A 441 -2.78 -34.54 3.06
C THR A 441 -1.83 -35.16 2.02
N GLN A 442 -2.35 -35.71 0.92
CA GLN A 442 -1.54 -36.29 -0.17
C GLN A 442 -1.47 -35.41 -1.42
N THR A 443 -2.33 -34.39 -1.51
CA THR A 443 -2.50 -33.52 -2.68
C THR A 443 -1.76 -32.21 -2.50
N TRP A 444 -2.07 -31.47 -1.43
CA TRP A 444 -1.65 -30.09 -1.24
C TRP A 444 -0.15 -29.93 -0.96
N PRO A 445 0.52 -30.78 -0.17
CA PRO A 445 1.96 -30.62 0.07
C PRO A 445 2.79 -30.63 -1.22
N LYS A 446 2.42 -31.46 -2.20
CA LYS A 446 3.13 -31.54 -3.49
C LYS A 446 2.93 -30.27 -4.33
N GLU A 447 1.70 -29.77 -4.36
CA GLU A 447 1.37 -28.56 -5.11
C GLU A 447 2.03 -27.33 -4.46
N VAL A 448 2.00 -27.22 -3.12
CA VAL A 448 2.67 -26.16 -2.36
C VAL A 448 4.18 -26.14 -2.64
N GLU A 449 4.86 -27.29 -2.55
CA GLU A 449 6.30 -27.36 -2.82
C GLU A 449 6.65 -26.98 -4.26
N TRP A 450 5.83 -27.40 -5.22
CA TRP A 450 5.99 -26.96 -6.60
C TRP A 450 5.81 -25.43 -6.74
N ARG A 451 4.78 -24.85 -6.10
CA ARG A 451 4.52 -23.40 -6.14
C ARG A 451 5.63 -22.60 -5.46
N LYS A 452 6.26 -23.11 -4.39
CA LYS A 452 7.49 -22.49 -3.81
C LYS A 452 8.58 -22.35 -4.87
N GLY A 453 8.83 -23.42 -5.63
CA GLY A 453 9.80 -23.41 -6.73
C GLY A 453 9.45 -22.42 -7.84
N VAL A 454 8.16 -22.28 -8.17
CA VAL A 454 7.68 -21.30 -9.16
C VAL A 454 7.88 -19.87 -8.66
N MET A 455 7.47 -19.57 -7.42
CA MET A 455 7.61 -18.23 -6.83
C MET A 455 9.07 -17.80 -6.75
N ALA A 456 10.00 -18.71 -6.42
CA ALA A 456 11.43 -18.42 -6.43
C ALA A 456 11.91 -17.97 -7.82
N LYS A 457 11.49 -18.67 -8.88
CA LYS A 457 11.83 -18.31 -10.26
C LYS A 457 11.18 -17.02 -10.73
N PHE A 458 9.95 -16.73 -10.30
CA PHE A 458 9.30 -15.44 -10.59
C PHE A 458 10.11 -14.28 -10.04
N LYS A 459 10.67 -14.40 -8.82
CA LYS A 459 11.49 -13.34 -8.21
C LYS A 459 12.79 -13.06 -8.97
N GLU A 460 13.29 -14.03 -9.72
CA GLU A 460 14.49 -13.88 -10.58
C GLU A 460 14.15 -13.21 -11.92
N TRP A 461 12.88 -13.14 -12.30
CA TRP A 461 12.45 -12.58 -13.57
C TRP A 461 12.28 -11.07 -13.51
N ASN A 462 12.73 -10.37 -14.55
CA ASN A 462 12.54 -8.94 -14.68
C ASN A 462 11.29 -8.64 -15.50
N ALA A 463 10.22 -8.27 -14.81
CA ALA A 463 8.98 -7.83 -15.43
C ALA A 463 9.20 -6.59 -16.31
N PRO A 464 8.77 -6.59 -17.59
CA PRO A 464 8.71 -5.39 -18.39
C PRO A 464 7.85 -4.31 -17.71
N PRO A 465 8.24 -3.01 -17.76
CA PRO A 465 7.46 -1.94 -17.11
C PRO A 465 6.13 -1.68 -17.82
N ALA A 466 6.03 -2.05 -19.10
CA ALA A 466 4.79 -1.99 -19.87
C ALA A 466 4.78 -2.99 -21.02
N ILE A 467 3.59 -3.21 -21.56
CA ILE A 467 3.25 -4.20 -22.59
C ILE A 467 2.17 -3.59 -23.50
N GLY A 468 2.28 -3.82 -24.81
CA GLY A 468 1.34 -3.31 -25.81
C GLY A 468 1.75 -1.96 -26.40
N THR A 469 0.78 -1.29 -27.02
CA THR A 469 1.02 -0.03 -27.75
C THR A 469 0.69 1.14 -26.83
N ALA A 470 1.69 1.94 -26.47
CA ALA A 470 1.44 3.16 -25.71
C ALA A 470 0.54 4.14 -26.48
N PRO A 471 -0.46 4.76 -25.83
CA PRO A 471 -1.27 5.79 -26.46
C PRO A 471 -0.42 7.02 -26.79
N GLU A 472 -0.85 7.82 -27.78
CA GLU A 472 -0.17 9.08 -28.13
C GLU A 472 -0.21 10.11 -27.00
N VAL A 473 -1.31 10.11 -26.22
CA VAL A 473 -1.49 10.97 -25.04
C VAL A 473 -2.18 10.16 -23.94
N ILE A 474 -1.57 10.12 -22.76
CA ILE A 474 -2.25 9.69 -21.54
C ILE A 474 -3.05 10.89 -21.03
N GLN A 475 -4.38 10.80 -21.11
CA GLN A 475 -5.29 11.85 -20.63
C GLN A 475 -5.99 11.48 -19.32
N GLU A 476 -5.88 10.23 -18.89
CA GLU A 476 -6.55 9.73 -17.69
C GLU A 476 -5.81 10.22 -16.43
N PRO A 477 -6.40 11.14 -15.65
CA PRO A 477 -5.67 11.82 -14.59
C PRO A 477 -5.23 10.93 -13.42
N PHE A 478 -5.97 9.85 -13.12
CA PHE A 478 -5.57 8.93 -12.05
C PHE A 478 -4.28 8.19 -12.42
N THR A 479 -4.15 7.75 -13.67
CA THR A 479 -2.95 7.13 -14.25
C THR A 479 -1.72 8.03 -14.11
N ILE A 480 -1.90 9.34 -14.33
CA ILE A 480 -0.82 10.32 -14.21
C ILE A 480 -0.48 10.59 -12.75
N VAL A 481 -1.46 10.85 -11.89
CA VAL A 481 -1.22 11.31 -10.51
C VAL A 481 -0.77 10.16 -9.60
N LEU A 482 -1.37 8.98 -9.72
CA LEU A 482 -1.07 7.83 -8.87
C LEU A 482 0.19 7.10 -9.33
N TRP A 483 0.23 6.73 -10.62
CA TRP A 483 1.30 5.89 -11.17
C TRP A 483 2.39 6.69 -11.89
N GLY A 484 2.24 8.00 -12.04
CA GLY A 484 3.24 8.82 -12.72
C GLY A 484 3.36 8.52 -14.22
N VAL A 485 2.43 7.76 -14.81
CA VAL A 485 2.57 7.38 -16.23
C VAL A 485 2.23 8.58 -17.10
N THR A 486 3.25 9.10 -17.77
CA THR A 486 3.22 10.25 -18.66
C THR A 486 3.96 9.86 -19.94
N ASN A 487 3.76 10.62 -21.01
CA ASN A 487 4.53 10.41 -22.25
C ASN A 487 6.05 10.45 -22.02
N LYS A 488 6.51 11.23 -21.03
CA LYS A 488 7.91 11.34 -20.65
C LYS A 488 8.40 10.10 -19.88
N SER A 489 7.66 9.64 -18.86
CA SER A 489 8.07 8.44 -18.12
C SER A 489 8.05 7.18 -18.99
N LEU A 490 7.13 7.08 -19.96
CA LEU A 490 7.17 6.00 -20.96
C LEU A 490 8.45 6.02 -21.82
N ALA A 491 8.93 7.20 -22.20
CA ALA A 491 10.18 7.34 -22.95
C ALA A 491 11.39 6.95 -22.11
N ASP A 492 11.43 7.40 -20.85
CA ASP A 492 12.50 7.06 -19.90
C ASP A 492 12.53 5.55 -19.62
N TRP A 493 11.37 4.89 -19.44
CA TRP A 493 11.28 3.44 -19.26
C TRP A 493 11.75 2.65 -20.48
N ALA A 494 11.42 3.10 -21.68
CA ALA A 494 11.87 2.45 -22.92
C ALA A 494 13.40 2.52 -23.07
N ALA A 495 14.03 3.63 -22.67
CA ALA A 495 15.49 3.82 -22.77
C ALA A 495 16.28 2.90 -21.82
N VAL A 496 15.75 2.62 -20.62
CA VAL A 496 16.44 1.77 -19.62
C VAL A 496 16.41 0.28 -20.01
N GLN A 497 15.39 -0.19 -20.74
CA GLN A 497 15.32 -1.58 -21.20
C GLN A 497 16.45 -1.96 -22.18
N GLU A 498 17.12 -1.00 -22.80
CA GLU A 498 18.20 -1.24 -23.76
C GLU A 498 19.59 -1.39 -23.11
N VAL A 499 19.73 -1.09 -21.81
CA VAL A 499 21.03 -1.11 -21.10
C VAL A 499 21.38 -2.53 -20.65
N LYS A 500 22.47 -3.10 -21.21
CA LYS A 500 22.90 -4.48 -20.92
C LYS A 500 23.65 -4.66 -19.59
N ASP A 501 24.23 -3.59 -19.04
CA ASP A 501 25.02 -3.61 -17.80
C ASP A 501 24.50 -2.54 -16.81
N PRO A 502 23.82 -2.94 -15.73
CA PRO A 502 23.39 -2.03 -14.66
C PRO A 502 24.57 -1.27 -14.03
N ASP A 503 25.78 -1.85 -14.07
CA ASP A 503 26.98 -1.23 -13.54
C ASP A 503 27.59 -0.13 -14.45
N SER A 504 26.99 0.12 -15.61
CA SER A 504 27.33 1.26 -16.48
C SER A 504 26.51 2.52 -16.19
N ILE A 505 25.43 2.40 -15.40
CA ILE A 505 24.49 3.49 -15.16
C ILE A 505 25.06 4.47 -14.13
N THR A 506 25.22 5.73 -14.52
CA THR A 506 25.72 6.83 -13.66
C THR A 506 24.65 7.87 -13.35
N GLU A 507 23.50 7.81 -14.02
CA GLU A 507 22.38 8.72 -13.79
C GLU A 507 21.06 7.94 -13.81
N LEU A 508 20.18 8.23 -12.84
CA LEU A 508 18.82 7.75 -12.77
C LEU A 508 17.85 8.93 -12.68
N LYS A 509 16.61 8.68 -13.08
CA LYS A 509 15.55 9.69 -13.07
C LYS A 509 14.26 9.14 -12.49
N GLY A 510 13.59 9.98 -11.71
CA GLY A 510 12.24 9.74 -11.20
C GLY A 510 11.44 11.04 -11.17
N PHE A 511 10.36 11.06 -10.39
CA PHE A 511 9.55 12.25 -10.13
C PHE A 511 10.17 13.09 -9.02
N ALA A 512 10.09 14.42 -9.20
CA ALA A 512 10.42 15.40 -8.17
C ALA A 512 9.41 15.31 -7.01
N GLY A 513 9.74 14.57 -5.96
CA GLY A 513 8.87 14.32 -4.81
C GLY A 513 8.94 15.46 -3.78
N SER A 514 10.15 15.83 -3.36
CA SER A 514 10.41 16.92 -2.42
C SER A 514 11.65 17.72 -2.85
N PRO A 515 11.62 19.07 -2.88
CA PRO A 515 12.69 19.86 -3.46
C PRO A 515 13.97 19.87 -2.60
N GLY A 516 15.07 20.32 -3.19
CA GLY A 516 16.39 20.41 -2.55
C GLY A 516 17.41 19.47 -3.19
N VAL A 517 18.67 19.63 -2.80
CA VAL A 517 19.78 18.84 -3.34
C VAL A 517 20.72 18.41 -2.23
N ILE A 518 21.06 17.12 -2.19
CA ILE A 518 21.99 16.57 -1.21
C ILE A 518 22.93 15.53 -1.82
N GLU A 519 24.11 15.40 -1.21
CA GLU A 519 25.06 14.32 -1.48
C GLU A 519 25.24 13.47 -0.23
N GLY A 520 25.26 12.15 -0.40
CA GLY A 520 25.32 11.23 0.73
C GLY A 520 25.55 9.79 0.30
N ARG A 521 25.85 8.93 1.28
CA ARG A 521 25.98 7.49 1.04
C ARG A 521 24.59 6.86 0.95
N ALA A 522 24.39 6.01 -0.04
CA ALA A 522 23.19 5.21 -0.20
C ALA A 522 23.08 4.15 0.89
N ARG A 523 21.90 3.99 1.45
CA ARG A 523 21.50 2.82 2.21
C ARG A 523 20.27 2.21 1.54
N VAL A 524 20.44 1.02 0.98
CA VAL A 524 19.33 0.28 0.38
C VAL A 524 18.62 -0.48 1.48
N CYS A 525 17.35 -0.14 1.73
CA CYS A 525 16.46 -0.84 2.66
C CYS A 525 15.24 -1.34 1.88
N ARG A 526 15.02 -2.66 1.87
CA ARG A 526 13.87 -3.31 1.23
C ARG A 526 12.71 -3.49 2.20
N THR A 527 13.00 -3.58 3.49
CA THR A 527 11.99 -3.78 4.54
C THR A 527 12.23 -2.82 5.71
N VAL A 528 11.18 -2.54 6.50
CA VAL A 528 11.31 -1.66 7.66
C VAL A 528 12.28 -2.22 8.71
N GLY A 529 12.46 -3.55 8.76
CA GLY A 529 13.42 -4.19 9.67
C GLY A 529 14.86 -3.76 9.41
N GLU A 530 15.17 -3.32 8.19
CA GLU A 530 16.50 -2.83 7.80
C GLU A 530 16.72 -1.35 8.15
N VAL A 531 15.67 -0.60 8.50
CA VAL A 531 15.72 0.83 8.87
C VAL A 531 16.63 1.07 10.09
N GLY A 532 16.74 0.09 10.98
CA GLY A 532 17.67 0.17 12.13
C GLY A 532 19.14 0.36 11.73
N GLN A 533 19.51 -0.01 10.51
CA GLN A 533 20.87 0.10 9.98
C GLN A 533 21.19 1.47 9.38
N LEU A 534 20.20 2.35 9.21
CA LEU A 534 20.39 3.70 8.66
C LEU A 534 21.24 4.55 9.60
N GLN A 535 22.27 5.17 9.03
CA GLN A 535 23.10 6.16 9.71
C GLN A 535 22.62 7.59 9.44
N GLN A 536 22.99 8.50 10.33
CA GLN A 536 22.62 9.92 10.20
C GLN A 536 23.15 10.50 8.88
N GLY A 537 22.27 11.14 8.10
CA GLY A 537 22.59 11.79 6.84
C GLY A 537 22.73 10.86 5.62
N GLU A 538 22.52 9.55 5.77
CA GLU A 538 22.47 8.63 4.62
C GLU A 538 21.26 8.93 3.71
N ILE A 539 21.37 8.54 2.44
CA ILE A 539 20.28 8.57 1.46
C ILE A 539 19.58 7.22 1.50
N LEU A 540 18.31 7.21 1.91
CA LEU A 540 17.49 6.02 1.89
C LEU A 540 17.12 5.67 0.44
N VAL A 541 17.37 4.43 0.04
CA VAL A 541 16.93 3.86 -1.23
C VAL A 541 16.03 2.66 -0.93
N ALA A 542 14.76 2.72 -1.33
CA ALA A 542 13.78 1.68 -1.01
C ALA A 542 12.83 1.39 -2.19
N PRO A 543 12.18 0.21 -2.26
CA PRO A 543 11.17 -0.02 -3.30
C PRO A 543 10.00 0.96 -3.14
N THR A 544 9.53 1.09 -1.90
CA THR A 544 8.51 2.04 -1.44
C THR A 544 8.73 2.30 0.06
N THR A 545 8.05 3.30 0.62
CA THR A 545 8.04 3.56 2.07
C THR A 545 6.61 3.61 2.55
N SER A 546 6.38 3.24 3.80
CA SER A 546 5.08 3.36 4.46
C SER A 546 5.20 4.12 5.78
N PRO A 547 4.08 4.50 6.42
CA PRO A 547 4.10 5.22 7.68
C PRO A 547 4.88 4.55 8.82
N SER A 548 5.06 3.22 8.79
CA SER A 548 5.92 2.53 9.77
C SER A 548 7.40 2.87 9.66
N TRP A 549 7.82 3.52 8.57
CA TRP A 549 9.17 4.01 8.35
C TRP A 549 9.40 5.40 8.94
N ALA A 550 8.42 6.00 9.62
CA ALA A 550 8.54 7.35 10.22
C ALA A 550 9.87 7.59 10.99
N PRO A 551 10.38 6.66 11.82
CA PRO A 551 11.67 6.84 12.49
C PRO A 551 12.88 6.95 11.55
N ALA A 552 12.80 6.41 10.33
CA ALA A 552 13.83 6.53 9.30
C ALA A 552 13.99 7.98 8.85
N PHE A 553 12.87 8.69 8.64
CA PHE A 553 12.85 10.07 8.16
C PHE A 553 13.49 11.04 9.16
N ALA A 554 13.58 10.66 10.44
CA ALA A 554 14.28 11.45 11.44
C ALA A 554 15.83 11.36 11.36
N LYS A 555 16.38 10.47 10.51
CA LYS A 555 17.83 10.21 10.36
C LYS A 555 18.40 10.57 8.98
N ILE A 556 17.61 10.40 7.92
CA ILE A 556 18.10 10.43 6.53
C ILE A 556 18.33 11.86 6.01
N GLY A 557 19.18 11.97 4.99
CA GLY A 557 19.43 13.21 4.25
C GLY A 557 18.54 13.38 3.01
N ALA A 558 18.14 12.28 2.36
CA ALA A 558 17.17 12.25 1.26
C ALA A 558 16.55 10.85 1.11
N CYS A 559 15.45 10.77 0.35
CA CYS A 559 14.76 9.53 0.03
C CYS A 559 14.68 9.28 -1.48
N VAL A 560 14.99 8.07 -1.92
CA VAL A 560 14.84 7.58 -3.28
C VAL A 560 13.96 6.34 -3.26
N THR A 561 12.89 6.33 -4.06
CA THR A 561 12.03 5.15 -4.20
C THR A 561 11.90 4.64 -5.63
N ASP A 562 11.76 3.32 -5.78
CA ASP A 562 11.41 2.72 -7.07
C ASP A 562 9.99 3.10 -7.47
N VAL A 563 9.10 3.26 -6.50
CA VAL A 563 7.69 3.50 -6.78
C VAL A 563 7.11 4.68 -6.02
N GLY A 564 6.06 5.27 -6.59
CA GLY A 564 5.34 6.43 -6.04
C GLY A 564 5.34 7.64 -6.97
N GLY A 565 4.28 8.45 -6.86
CA GLY A 565 4.16 9.76 -7.49
C GLY A 565 4.43 10.91 -6.52
N VAL A 566 4.20 12.15 -6.96
CA VAL A 566 4.39 13.36 -6.13
C VAL A 566 3.48 13.41 -4.88
N MET A 567 2.42 12.60 -4.88
CA MET A 567 1.48 12.43 -3.77
C MET A 567 1.78 11.20 -2.90
N SER A 568 2.87 10.47 -3.16
CA SER A 568 3.23 9.29 -2.35
C SER A 568 3.66 9.67 -0.94
N HIS A 569 3.53 8.71 -0.01
CA HIS A 569 3.94 8.87 1.39
C HIS A 569 5.39 9.40 1.52
N ALA A 570 6.34 8.80 0.78
CA ALA A 570 7.73 9.25 0.75
C ALA A 570 7.84 10.76 0.41
N ALA A 571 7.12 11.18 -0.64
CA ALA A 571 7.15 12.57 -1.09
C ALA A 571 6.50 13.53 -0.08
N ILE A 572 5.39 13.13 0.55
CA ILE A 572 4.70 13.92 1.58
C ILE A 572 5.62 14.11 2.79
N VAL A 573 6.11 13.02 3.38
CA VAL A 573 6.96 13.08 4.59
C VAL A 573 8.23 13.86 4.31
N CYS A 574 8.91 13.62 3.18
CA CYS A 574 10.11 14.37 2.85
C CYS A 574 9.88 15.88 2.73
N ARG A 575 8.72 16.32 2.21
CA ARG A 575 8.37 17.76 2.18
C ARG A 575 8.18 18.34 3.57
N GLU A 576 7.57 17.59 4.47
CA GLU A 576 7.34 18.03 5.85
C GLU A 576 8.64 18.14 6.65
N TYR A 577 9.58 17.23 6.42
CA TYR A 577 10.92 17.28 7.03
C TYR A 577 11.91 18.19 6.27
N GLY A 578 11.49 18.81 5.15
CA GLY A 578 12.34 19.69 4.35
C GLY A 578 13.53 18.98 3.67
N MET A 579 13.41 17.69 3.39
CA MET A 579 14.47 16.87 2.78
C MET A 579 14.18 16.56 1.30
N PRO A 580 15.20 16.43 0.44
CA PRO A 580 15.00 16.07 -0.96
C PRO A 580 14.43 14.66 -1.15
N ALA A 581 13.55 14.48 -2.14
CA ALA A 581 13.04 13.16 -2.50
C ALA A 581 12.86 12.99 -4.02
N VAL A 582 13.27 11.82 -4.52
CA VAL A 582 13.03 11.36 -5.89
C VAL A 582 12.28 10.04 -5.83
N VAL A 583 11.08 9.99 -6.39
CA VAL A 583 10.17 8.83 -6.28
C VAL A 583 9.85 8.25 -7.66
N GLY A 584 9.42 7.00 -7.74
CA GLY A 584 9.00 6.41 -9.01
C GLY A 584 10.13 6.22 -10.03
N THR A 585 11.34 5.90 -9.55
CA THR A 585 12.50 5.62 -10.43
C THR A 585 12.38 4.31 -11.21
N GLY A 586 11.50 3.41 -10.78
CA GLY A 586 11.21 2.10 -11.35
C GLY A 586 12.25 1.01 -11.04
N HIS A 587 13.49 1.36 -10.74
CA HIS A 587 14.59 0.39 -10.65
C HIS A 587 15.83 0.87 -9.85
N ALA A 588 15.75 1.94 -9.07
CA ALA A 588 16.86 2.40 -8.23
C ALA A 588 17.38 1.31 -7.28
N THR A 589 16.52 0.52 -6.63
CA THR A 589 16.98 -0.54 -5.70
C THR A 589 17.69 -1.72 -6.38
N LYS A 590 17.53 -1.85 -7.70
CA LYS A 590 18.22 -2.87 -8.51
C LYS A 590 19.60 -2.40 -8.96
N ILE A 591 19.82 -1.09 -9.06
CA ILE A 591 21.06 -0.50 -9.59
C ILE A 591 21.95 0.02 -8.47
N ILE A 592 21.36 0.75 -7.52
CA ILE A 592 22.09 1.34 -6.40
C ILE A 592 22.38 0.26 -5.36
N LYS A 593 23.63 0.22 -4.90
CA LYS A 593 24.10 -0.67 -3.83
C LYS A 593 24.43 0.17 -2.59
N THR A 594 24.17 -0.38 -1.40
CA THR A 594 24.52 0.26 -0.13
C THR A 594 26.00 0.68 -0.10
N GLY A 595 26.26 1.90 0.36
CA GLY A 595 27.59 2.49 0.47
C GLY A 595 28.01 3.37 -0.72
N MET A 596 27.33 3.26 -1.88
CA MET A 596 27.56 4.13 -3.03
C MET A 596 27.32 5.60 -2.70
N LEU A 597 28.10 6.51 -3.27
CA LEU A 597 27.89 7.95 -3.09
C LEU A 597 26.91 8.44 -4.17
N LEU A 598 25.84 9.11 -3.73
CA LEU A 598 24.82 9.64 -4.61
C LEU A 598 24.72 11.15 -4.46
N ARG A 599 24.35 11.82 -5.55
CA ARG A 599 23.80 13.17 -5.56
C ARG A 599 22.33 13.10 -5.94
N VAL A 600 21.43 13.57 -5.08
CA VAL A 600 19.98 13.53 -5.30
C VAL A 600 19.45 14.95 -5.42
N ASP A 601 18.85 15.27 -6.57
CA ASP A 601 18.13 16.53 -6.82
C ASP A 601 16.63 16.25 -6.88
N GLY A 602 15.96 16.51 -5.76
CA GLY A 602 14.53 16.32 -5.61
C GLY A 602 13.67 17.37 -6.31
N SER A 603 14.28 18.39 -6.92
CA SER A 603 13.60 19.44 -7.69
C SER A 603 13.48 19.05 -9.17
N THR A 604 14.49 18.37 -9.70
CA THR A 604 14.52 17.90 -11.10
C THR A 604 14.17 16.42 -11.25
N GLY A 605 14.20 15.67 -10.14
CA GLY A 605 14.01 14.21 -10.15
C GLY A 605 15.25 13.43 -10.56
N ALA A 606 16.44 14.06 -10.54
CA ALA A 606 17.69 13.46 -11.00
C ALA A 606 18.50 12.84 -9.85
N ILE A 607 19.14 11.71 -10.12
CA ILE A 607 20.04 11.01 -9.21
C ILE A 607 21.34 10.72 -9.95
N THR A 608 22.47 11.24 -9.46
CA THR A 608 23.80 10.92 -10.00
C THR A 608 24.50 9.92 -9.09
N ILE A 609 25.07 8.86 -9.68
CA ILE A 609 25.81 7.81 -8.98
C ILE A 609 27.30 8.06 -9.20
N ALA A 610 28.04 8.32 -8.12
CA ALA A 610 29.50 8.38 -8.19
C ALA A 610 30.06 6.95 -8.17
N ARG A 611 30.76 6.57 -9.24
CA ARG A 611 31.40 5.26 -9.42
C ARG A 611 32.90 5.34 -9.26
#